data_AF-A0A1D7QGC7-F1
#
_entry.id   AF-A0A1D7QGC7-F1
#
_cell.length_a   1.000
_cell.length_b   1.000
_cell.length_c   1.000
_cell.angle_alpha   90.00
_cell.angle_beta   90.00
_cell.angle_gamma   90.00
#
_symmetry.space_group_name_H-M   'P 1'
#
loop_
_entity.id
_entity.type
_entity.pdbx_description
1 polymer ?
#
loop_
_entity_poly.entity_id
_entity_poly.type
_entity_poly.pdbx_seq_one_letter_code
_entity_poly.pdbx_strand_id
1 'polypeptide(L)'
;MKKILIIGLFVVLGIQACKKDQELVDNQKPEERISESLEKYKKELVGSANGWKGFLYTTAMGGGYSFYMNFGDDGRVTMRSDFDADEATESKGSTFQLKQVMAPTLIFDTYNYLHLLSDPSSSVFGGIEGQGYGSDFEFEIREQVGDTLKLVGKKRNTEFVLVKATAAEKAFYNGADYPKMISDVNQYLVENPFLFIPDPKDNAKKIQVSVKPGLDSRSFLLNLLNGGVITGGEVPLSFSPAGFRFRNPLSFQTANFLSLDWDKSARKLFLNTSGGRVEVKTSTSAIIPLHLLIGTAASSFGIPGSTPLPGSSDSFIAGYNSVKTAAAGFNSTISDFSFDFNKNAKTFVISFTLNQQGNLFAAVYTYDYTQTENGEFKFSGLIASGGAGPALLPAMRAAMLNRFDNDTFTVDYYNDLTTGRLLGKMTSKEQPGFNFTGVLR
;
A
#
# COMPACT_ATOMS: atom_id res chain seq x y z
N MET A 1 9.97 54.78 -60.40
CA MET A 1 8.57 54.31 -60.42
C MET A 1 8.37 52.88 -59.88
N LYS A 2 9.28 51.91 -60.11
CA LYS A 2 9.14 50.53 -59.58
C LYS A 2 9.21 50.37 -58.04
N LYS A 3 9.91 51.26 -57.32
CA LYS A 3 10.05 51.17 -55.85
C LYS A 3 8.82 51.67 -55.07
N ILE A 4 8.02 52.58 -55.65
CA ILE A 4 6.80 53.11 -55.02
C ILE A 4 5.66 52.08 -55.10
N LEU A 5 5.61 51.29 -56.17
CA LEU A 5 4.64 50.20 -56.35
C LEU A 5 4.83 49.07 -55.33
N ILE A 6 6.07 48.74 -54.95
CA ILE A 6 6.36 47.67 -53.98
C ILE A 6 5.99 48.10 -52.55
N ILE A 7 6.22 49.36 -52.19
CA ILE A 7 5.84 49.92 -50.88
C ILE A 7 4.32 50.02 -50.78
N GLY A 8 3.63 50.43 -51.85
CA GLY A 8 2.17 50.42 -51.90
C GLY A 8 1.57 49.02 -51.75
N LEU A 9 2.19 48.00 -52.37
CA LEU A 9 1.74 46.60 -52.28
C LEU A 9 1.92 46.02 -50.86
N PHE A 10 2.99 46.36 -50.15
CA PHE A 10 3.20 45.94 -48.76
C PHE A 10 2.25 46.63 -47.77
N VAL A 11 1.90 47.91 -48.01
CA VAL A 11 0.92 48.63 -47.18
C VAL A 11 -0.49 48.05 -47.38
N VAL A 12 -0.88 47.69 -48.60
CA VAL A 12 -2.19 47.05 -48.86
C VAL A 12 -2.26 45.63 -48.28
N LEU A 13 -1.17 44.87 -48.28
CA LEU A 13 -1.08 43.55 -47.64
C LEU A 13 -1.11 43.64 -46.09
N GLY A 14 -0.63 44.72 -45.50
CA GLY A 14 -0.68 44.94 -44.05
C GLY A 14 -2.08 45.22 -43.49
N ILE A 15 -3.01 45.74 -44.30
CA ILE A 15 -4.37 46.08 -43.85
C ILE A 15 -5.29 44.85 -43.86
N GLN A 16 -4.94 43.78 -44.59
CA GLN A 16 -5.67 42.49 -44.58
C GLN A 16 -5.15 41.53 -43.50
N ALA A 17 -3.94 41.72 -42.97
CA ALA A 17 -3.34 40.85 -41.95
C ALA A 17 -3.92 41.03 -40.54
N CYS A 18 -4.84 41.99 -40.35
CA CYS A 18 -5.49 42.28 -39.08
C CYS A 18 -7.02 42.19 -39.20
N LYS A 19 -7.54 41.12 -39.83
CA LYS A 19 -8.92 40.71 -39.52
C LYS A 19 -8.92 40.10 -38.12
N LYS A 20 -9.48 40.84 -37.15
CA LYS A 20 -9.87 40.29 -35.84
C LYS A 20 -11.11 39.41 -36.01
N ASP A 21 -11.02 38.39 -36.84
CA ASP A 21 -12.00 37.31 -36.80
C ASP A 21 -11.61 36.47 -35.59
N GLN A 22 -12.11 36.85 -34.40
CA GLN A 22 -12.09 35.95 -33.25
C GLN A 22 -13.02 34.79 -33.63
N GLU A 23 -12.45 33.63 -33.92
CA GLU A 23 -13.22 32.40 -34.04
C GLU A 23 -13.90 32.13 -32.70
N LEU A 24 -15.19 32.45 -32.65
CA LEU A 24 -16.05 32.11 -31.54
C LEU A 24 -16.32 30.61 -31.62
N VAL A 25 -15.94 29.88 -30.59
CA VAL A 25 -16.38 28.49 -30.40
C VAL A 25 -17.68 28.56 -29.61
N ASP A 26 -18.75 27.98 -30.14
CA ASP A 26 -20.11 28.03 -29.56
C ASP A 26 -20.63 29.47 -29.32
N ASN A 27 -20.29 30.40 -30.21
CA ASN A 27 -20.64 31.83 -30.13
C ASN A 27 -20.08 32.59 -28.89
N GLN A 28 -19.09 32.03 -28.19
CA GLN A 28 -18.49 32.64 -27.00
C GLN A 28 -17.01 32.94 -27.18
N LYS A 29 -16.54 33.99 -26.50
CA LYS A 29 -15.10 34.30 -26.42
C LYS A 29 -14.38 33.28 -25.53
N PRO A 30 -13.09 33.00 -25.76
CA PRO A 30 -12.29 32.15 -24.88
C PRO A 30 -12.38 32.54 -23.40
N GLU A 31 -12.36 33.84 -23.08
CA GLU A 31 -12.44 34.34 -21.71
C GLU A 31 -13.79 34.05 -21.04
N GLU A 32 -14.89 34.19 -21.80
CA GLU A 32 -16.25 33.90 -21.35
C GLU A 32 -16.39 32.40 -21.03
N ARG A 33 -15.92 31.53 -21.92
CA ARG A 33 -15.91 30.06 -21.71
C ARG A 33 -15.13 29.65 -20.47
N ILE A 34 -13.97 30.28 -20.23
CA ILE A 34 -13.16 30.02 -19.04
C ILE A 34 -13.93 30.42 -17.78
N SER A 35 -14.49 31.64 -17.75
CA SER A 35 -15.24 32.12 -16.59
C SER A 35 -16.47 31.25 -16.31
N GLU A 36 -17.22 30.87 -17.33
CA GLU A 36 -18.38 29.98 -17.20
C GLU A 36 -18.00 28.60 -16.69
N SER A 37 -16.89 28.03 -17.17
CA SER A 37 -16.41 26.73 -16.70
C SER A 37 -15.99 26.77 -15.23
N LEU A 38 -15.30 27.82 -14.79
CA LEU A 38 -14.88 27.97 -13.39
C LEU A 38 -16.09 28.17 -12.47
N GLU A 39 -17.04 29.01 -12.87
CA GLU A 39 -18.29 29.23 -12.12
C GLU A 39 -19.16 27.97 -12.06
N LYS A 40 -19.25 27.20 -13.16
CA LYS A 40 -19.93 25.90 -13.20
C LYS A 40 -19.36 24.97 -12.12
N TYR A 41 -18.04 24.75 -12.12
CA TYR A 41 -17.44 23.81 -11.16
C TYR A 41 -17.45 24.33 -9.73
N LYS A 42 -17.38 25.66 -9.52
CA LYS A 42 -17.58 26.25 -8.19
C LYS A 42 -18.96 25.93 -7.65
N LYS A 43 -20.00 26.17 -8.45
CA LYS A 43 -21.39 25.84 -8.11
C LYS A 43 -21.59 24.35 -7.88
N GLU A 44 -20.94 23.50 -8.68
CA GLU A 44 -21.01 22.05 -8.51
C GLU A 44 -20.42 21.63 -7.16
N LEU A 45 -19.19 22.07 -6.84
CA LEU A 45 -18.49 21.69 -5.61
C LEU A 45 -19.26 22.14 -4.36
N VAL A 46 -19.69 23.41 -4.31
CA VAL A 46 -20.35 23.98 -3.13
C VAL A 46 -21.84 23.62 -3.06
N GLY A 47 -22.49 23.36 -4.21
CA GLY A 47 -23.90 23.01 -4.28
C GLY A 47 -24.25 21.60 -3.80
N SER A 48 -23.25 20.75 -3.50
CA SER A 48 -23.49 19.42 -2.94
C SER A 48 -23.85 19.51 -1.45
N ALA A 49 -25.15 19.54 -1.14
CA ALA A 49 -25.67 19.67 0.24
C ALA A 49 -25.15 18.61 1.23
N ASN A 50 -24.77 17.45 0.69
CA ASN A 50 -24.29 16.31 1.48
C ASN A 50 -22.76 16.14 1.41
N GLY A 51 -22.04 17.03 0.73
CA GLY A 51 -20.60 16.92 0.51
C GLY A 51 -20.23 15.90 -0.57
N TRP A 52 -18.97 15.48 -0.56
CA TRP A 52 -18.35 14.64 -1.58
C TRP A 52 -17.55 13.50 -0.95
N LYS A 53 -17.60 12.33 -1.56
CA LYS A 53 -16.68 11.22 -1.34
C LYS A 53 -15.54 11.35 -2.35
N GLY A 54 -14.32 11.52 -1.86
CA GLY A 54 -13.11 11.53 -2.67
C GLY A 54 -12.40 10.20 -2.61
N PHE A 55 -11.92 9.71 -3.76
CA PHE A 55 -11.08 8.52 -3.87
C PHE A 55 -9.83 8.87 -4.67
N LEU A 56 -8.71 8.99 -3.97
CA LEU A 56 -7.41 9.33 -4.54
C LEU A 56 -6.55 8.08 -4.64
N TYR A 57 -5.89 7.88 -5.78
CA TYR A 57 -4.92 6.81 -5.97
C TYR A 57 -3.52 7.40 -6.14
N THR A 58 -2.63 7.12 -5.19
CA THR A 58 -1.28 7.70 -5.15
C THR A 58 -0.32 6.94 -6.07
N THR A 59 0.79 7.58 -6.45
CA THR A 59 1.73 7.01 -7.42
C THR A 59 3.03 6.47 -6.84
N ALA A 60 3.43 6.85 -5.63
CA ALA A 60 4.73 6.46 -5.08
C ALA A 60 4.63 5.18 -4.26
N MET A 61 3.73 5.13 -3.28
CA MET A 61 3.45 3.92 -2.50
C MET A 61 2.29 3.09 -3.07
N GLY A 62 1.50 3.68 -3.97
CA GLY A 62 0.30 3.06 -4.52
C GLY A 62 -0.86 3.09 -3.53
N GLY A 63 -1.95 2.40 -3.89
CA GLY A 63 -3.11 2.27 -3.02
C GLY A 63 -4.11 3.43 -3.13
N GLY A 64 -5.26 3.27 -2.46
CA GLY A 64 -6.38 4.21 -2.52
C GLY A 64 -6.71 4.85 -1.18
N TYR A 65 -6.91 6.16 -1.19
CA TYR A 65 -7.17 6.99 -0.01
C TYR A 65 -8.50 7.71 -0.17
N SER A 66 -9.31 7.63 0.88
CA SER A 66 -10.68 8.12 0.85
C SER A 66 -10.80 9.37 1.66
N PHE A 67 -11.61 10.29 1.15
CA PHE A 67 -11.90 11.55 1.80
C PHE A 67 -13.39 11.79 1.84
N TYR A 68 -13.88 12.38 2.91
CA TYR A 68 -15.16 13.06 2.88
C TYR A 68 -14.88 14.56 2.87
N MET A 69 -15.35 15.27 1.85
CA MET A 69 -15.06 16.69 1.63
C MET A 69 -16.35 17.51 1.59
N ASN A 70 -16.38 18.63 2.29
CA ASN A 70 -17.49 19.57 2.27
C ASN A 70 -16.99 20.97 1.91
N PHE A 71 -17.30 21.42 0.69
CA PHE A 71 -16.90 22.73 0.16
C PHE A 71 -17.94 23.79 0.57
N GLY A 72 -17.47 24.91 1.11
CA GLY A 72 -18.28 26.06 1.50
C GLY A 72 -18.16 27.22 0.51
N ASP A 73 -19.18 28.09 0.51
CA ASP A 73 -19.23 29.30 -0.31
C ASP A 73 -18.15 30.32 0.07
N ASP A 74 -17.57 30.19 1.27
CA ASP A 74 -16.47 31.00 1.80
C ASP A 74 -15.09 30.63 1.24
N GLY A 75 -15.04 29.70 0.27
CA GLY A 75 -13.79 29.23 -0.32
C GLY A 75 -13.01 28.27 0.59
N ARG A 76 -13.67 27.71 1.62
CA ARG A 76 -13.08 26.70 2.49
C ARG A 76 -13.64 25.32 2.19
N VAL A 77 -12.84 24.31 2.48
CA VAL A 77 -13.24 22.91 2.43
C VAL A 77 -12.85 22.24 3.73
N THR A 78 -13.77 21.50 4.34
CA THR A 78 -13.45 20.61 5.44
C THR A 78 -13.31 19.19 4.90
N MET A 79 -12.37 18.43 5.45
CA MET A 79 -12.13 17.06 5.04
C MET A 79 -11.85 16.13 6.22
N ARG A 80 -12.33 14.90 6.11
CA ARG A 80 -11.94 13.74 6.92
C ARG A 80 -11.25 12.73 6.01
N SER A 81 -10.33 11.93 6.55
CA SER A 81 -9.60 10.90 5.77
C SER A 81 -9.82 9.51 6.35
N ASP A 82 -9.45 8.47 5.61
CA ASP A 82 -9.50 7.08 6.09
C ASP A 82 -8.14 6.58 6.58
N PHE A 83 -7.23 7.49 6.95
CA PHE A 83 -5.83 7.13 7.26
C PHE A 83 -5.73 6.16 8.42
N ASP A 84 -6.42 6.48 9.51
CA ASP A 84 -6.74 5.58 10.60
C ASP A 84 -8.09 5.96 11.24
N ALA A 85 -8.41 5.40 12.41
CA ALA A 85 -9.64 5.70 13.13
C ALA A 85 -9.65 7.10 13.76
N ASP A 86 -8.49 7.66 14.09
CA ASP A 86 -8.37 8.99 14.70
C ASP A 86 -8.55 10.07 13.62
N GLU A 87 -7.86 9.96 12.48
CA GLU A 87 -8.06 10.86 11.34
C GLU A 87 -9.42 10.70 10.63
N ALA A 88 -10.11 9.60 10.85
CA ALA A 88 -11.51 9.44 10.45
C ALA A 88 -12.48 10.22 11.36
N THR A 89 -12.05 10.56 12.58
CA THR A 89 -12.81 11.39 13.52
C THR A 89 -12.48 12.88 13.35
N GLU A 90 -11.21 13.21 13.10
CA GLU A 90 -10.73 14.57 12.96
C GLU A 90 -11.07 15.20 11.60
N SER A 91 -11.58 16.44 11.63
CA SER A 91 -11.79 17.23 10.42
C SER A 91 -10.68 18.25 10.26
N LYS A 92 -9.98 18.23 9.13
CA LYS A 92 -9.02 19.29 8.74
C LYS A 92 -9.67 20.26 7.77
N GLY A 93 -9.48 21.56 8.03
CA GLY A 93 -9.90 22.62 7.11
C GLY A 93 -8.79 22.97 6.11
N SER A 94 -9.17 23.36 4.91
CA SER A 94 -8.28 23.95 3.91
C SER A 94 -9.02 25.06 3.17
N THR A 95 -8.28 25.98 2.54
CA THR A 95 -8.83 26.87 1.53
C THR A 95 -8.71 26.19 0.16
N PHE A 96 -9.69 26.39 -0.71
CA PHE A 96 -9.64 25.90 -2.08
C PHE A 96 -9.89 27.03 -3.07
N GLN A 97 -9.32 26.89 -4.26
CA GLN A 97 -9.55 27.79 -5.38
C GLN A 97 -9.71 27.01 -6.69
N LEU A 98 -10.48 27.59 -7.60
CA LEU A 98 -10.59 27.13 -8.98
C LEU A 98 -9.88 28.12 -9.90
N LYS A 99 -8.93 27.62 -10.68
CA LYS A 99 -8.17 28.41 -11.66
C LYS A 99 -8.11 27.71 -13.01
N GLN A 100 -8.12 28.48 -14.08
CA GLN A 100 -7.76 27.96 -15.40
C GLN A 100 -6.24 27.98 -15.52
N VAL A 101 -5.63 26.82 -15.76
CA VAL A 101 -4.20 26.72 -16.12
C VAL A 101 -4.08 26.22 -17.55
N MET A 102 -4.21 24.90 -17.75
CA MET A 102 -4.49 24.29 -19.06
C MET A 102 -5.94 23.80 -19.11
N ALA A 103 -6.43 23.28 -18.00
CA ALA A 103 -7.82 22.94 -17.73
C ALA A 103 -8.30 23.61 -16.42
N PRO A 104 -9.61 23.65 -16.16
CA PRO A 104 -10.14 24.03 -14.85
C PRO A 104 -9.49 23.19 -13.75
N THR A 105 -8.79 23.84 -12.83
CA THR A 105 -7.95 23.19 -11.81
C THR A 105 -8.47 23.53 -10.43
N LEU A 106 -8.80 22.50 -9.64
CA LEU A 106 -9.06 22.60 -8.21
C LEU A 106 -7.75 22.55 -7.45
N ILE A 107 -7.47 23.59 -6.67
CA ILE A 107 -6.23 23.76 -5.92
C ILE A 107 -6.58 23.86 -4.44
N PHE A 108 -5.85 23.13 -3.60
CA PHE A 108 -5.93 23.23 -2.15
C PHE A 108 -4.71 24.00 -1.63
N ASP A 109 -4.89 25.18 -1.04
CA ASP A 109 -3.78 26.09 -0.74
C ASP A 109 -3.25 25.98 0.70
N THR A 110 -4.04 25.41 1.62
CA THR A 110 -3.65 25.26 3.03
C THR A 110 -3.35 23.80 3.33
N TYR A 111 -2.26 23.55 4.07
CA TYR A 111 -1.79 22.21 4.46
C TYR A 111 -2.93 21.37 5.09
N ASN A 112 -3.18 20.20 4.52
CA ASN A 112 -4.31 19.32 4.83
C ASN A 112 -3.93 17.83 4.56
N TYR A 113 -4.89 16.91 4.58
CA TYR A 113 -4.61 15.48 4.36
C TYR A 113 -4.00 15.14 2.98
N LEU A 114 -4.32 15.88 1.92
CA LEU A 114 -3.68 15.70 0.60
C LEU A 114 -2.20 16.11 0.61
N HIS A 115 -1.87 17.13 1.41
CA HIS A 115 -0.50 17.58 1.62
C HIS A 115 0.30 16.59 2.46
N LEU A 116 -0.31 15.98 3.49
CA LEU A 116 0.31 14.91 4.29
C LEU A 116 0.74 13.73 3.40
N LEU A 117 -0.10 13.29 2.45
CA LEU A 117 0.27 12.25 1.48
C LEU A 117 1.33 12.70 0.46
N SER A 118 1.60 14.00 0.37
CA SER A 118 2.60 14.59 -0.51
C SER A 118 3.86 15.05 0.23
N ASP A 119 3.93 14.83 1.55
CA ASP A 119 4.97 15.38 2.40
C ASP A 119 6.33 14.77 2.03
N PRO A 120 7.36 15.58 1.74
CA PRO A 120 8.66 15.04 1.35
C PRO A 120 9.40 14.37 2.51
N SER A 121 9.05 14.66 3.78
CA SER A 121 9.75 14.06 4.90
C SER A 121 9.06 12.78 5.37
N SER A 122 9.77 11.66 5.28
CA SER A 122 9.30 10.37 5.80
C SER A 122 8.97 10.42 7.30
N SER A 123 9.58 11.33 8.06
CA SER A 123 9.33 11.49 9.50
C SER A 123 7.97 12.11 9.84
N VAL A 124 7.31 12.77 8.88
CA VAL A 124 6.01 13.45 9.11
C VAL A 124 4.85 12.46 9.01
N PHE A 125 4.84 11.61 7.98
CA PHE A 125 3.70 10.71 7.72
C PHE A 125 4.09 9.31 7.22
N GLY A 126 5.37 8.95 7.24
CA GLY A 126 5.84 7.60 6.87
C GLY A 126 5.94 7.32 5.37
N GLY A 127 5.83 8.35 4.52
CA GLY A 127 6.00 8.22 3.07
C GLY A 127 7.45 8.05 2.62
N ILE A 128 7.66 7.84 1.32
CA ILE A 128 9.00 7.74 0.73
C ILE A 128 9.69 9.13 0.79
N GLU A 129 10.92 9.18 1.30
CA GLU A 129 11.69 10.43 1.39
C GLU A 129 11.76 11.16 0.03
N GLY A 130 11.46 12.45 0.04
CA GLY A 130 11.35 13.32 -1.13
C GLY A 130 10.05 13.17 -1.94
N GLN A 131 9.23 12.15 -1.70
CA GLN A 131 8.04 11.84 -2.50
C GLN A 131 6.73 11.78 -1.71
N GLY A 132 6.76 11.43 -0.42
CA GLY A 132 5.59 11.08 0.37
C GLY A 132 4.97 9.77 -0.13
N TYR A 133 3.65 9.68 -0.04
CA TYR A 133 2.88 8.60 -0.68
C TYR A 133 2.67 8.84 -2.18
N GLY A 134 2.92 10.07 -2.64
CA GLY A 134 2.80 10.46 -4.04
C GLY A 134 1.42 10.99 -4.40
N SER A 135 0.79 11.76 -3.51
CA SER A 135 -0.44 12.53 -3.82
C SER A 135 -0.14 13.79 -4.64
N ASP A 136 -1.19 14.39 -5.20
CA ASP A 136 -1.21 15.79 -5.62
C ASP A 136 -2.09 16.61 -4.66
N PHE A 137 -2.01 17.93 -4.76
CA PHE A 137 -2.94 18.88 -4.12
C PHE A 137 -3.45 19.95 -5.10
N GLU A 138 -3.12 19.78 -6.39
CA GLU A 138 -3.64 20.54 -7.52
C GLU A 138 -4.16 19.53 -8.55
N PHE A 139 -5.44 19.63 -8.88
CA PHE A 139 -6.12 18.63 -9.71
C PHE A 139 -6.89 19.29 -10.84
N GLU A 140 -6.60 18.89 -12.08
CA GLU A 140 -7.36 19.31 -13.25
C GLU A 140 -8.66 18.50 -13.32
N ILE A 141 -9.80 19.18 -13.44
CA ILE A 141 -11.10 18.55 -13.67
C ILE A 141 -11.15 18.13 -15.14
N ARG A 142 -11.13 16.83 -15.40
CA ARG A 142 -11.06 16.27 -16.76
C ARG A 142 -12.43 15.88 -17.29
N GLU A 143 -13.29 15.37 -16.43
CA GLU A 143 -14.59 14.84 -16.83
C GLU A 143 -15.61 15.03 -15.70
N GLN A 144 -16.86 15.29 -16.07
CA GLN A 144 -18.02 15.22 -15.17
C GLN A 144 -19.05 14.27 -15.79
N VAL A 145 -19.43 13.23 -15.07
CA VAL A 145 -20.47 12.27 -15.46
C VAL A 145 -21.46 12.14 -14.33
N GLY A 146 -22.66 12.71 -14.51
CA GLY A 146 -23.68 12.77 -13.46
C GLY A 146 -23.12 13.39 -12.18
N ASP A 147 -23.17 12.64 -11.08
CA ASP A 147 -22.70 13.06 -9.75
C ASP A 147 -21.20 12.83 -9.50
N THR A 148 -20.43 12.52 -10.56
CA THR A 148 -19.01 12.20 -10.45
C THR A 148 -18.15 13.22 -11.20
N LEU A 149 -17.15 13.77 -10.52
CA LEU A 149 -16.03 14.51 -11.11
C LEU A 149 -14.80 13.61 -11.13
N LYS A 150 -14.18 13.48 -12.31
CA LYS A 150 -12.87 12.82 -12.46
C LYS A 150 -11.81 13.89 -12.63
N LEU A 151 -10.81 13.84 -11.76
CA LEU A 151 -9.72 14.78 -11.72
C LEU A 151 -8.39 14.06 -11.89
N VAL A 152 -7.40 14.78 -12.40
CA VAL A 152 -6.02 14.31 -12.56
C VAL A 152 -5.06 15.29 -11.93
N GLY A 153 -4.19 14.79 -11.05
CA GLY A 153 -3.21 15.60 -10.36
C GLY A 153 -2.15 16.19 -11.29
N LYS A 154 -1.80 17.47 -11.10
CA LYS A 154 -0.94 18.20 -12.03
C LYS A 154 0.53 17.78 -12.02
N LYS A 155 1.05 17.40 -10.85
CA LYS A 155 2.48 17.06 -10.70
C LYS A 155 2.71 15.57 -10.94
N ARG A 156 1.85 14.70 -10.41
CA ARG A 156 2.06 13.25 -10.42
C ARG A 156 1.04 12.47 -11.24
N ASN A 157 0.08 13.14 -11.89
CA ASN A 157 -1.00 12.49 -12.62
C ASN A 157 -1.80 11.51 -11.76
N THR A 158 -1.92 11.79 -10.46
CA THR A 158 -2.76 10.98 -9.56
C THR A 158 -4.21 11.02 -10.02
N GLU A 159 -4.87 9.87 -9.97
CA GLU A 159 -6.30 9.80 -10.23
C GLU A 159 -7.05 10.21 -8.97
N PHE A 160 -7.93 11.20 -9.08
CA PHE A 160 -8.78 11.61 -7.97
C PHE A 160 -10.23 11.71 -8.44
N VAL A 161 -11.11 10.92 -7.82
CA VAL A 161 -12.53 10.88 -8.17
C VAL A 161 -13.36 11.44 -7.03
N LEU A 162 -14.15 12.48 -7.29
CA LEU A 162 -15.13 13.02 -6.37
C LEU A 162 -16.53 12.55 -6.78
N VAL A 163 -17.28 11.95 -5.86
CA VAL A 163 -18.66 11.52 -6.06
C VAL A 163 -19.55 12.21 -5.02
N LYS A 164 -20.68 12.81 -5.40
CA LYS A 164 -21.59 13.41 -4.41
C LYS A 164 -22.00 12.37 -3.38
N ALA A 165 -21.98 12.76 -2.11
CA ALA A 165 -22.44 11.92 -1.03
C ALA A 165 -23.97 11.98 -0.92
N THR A 166 -24.57 10.90 -0.44
CA THR A 166 -25.98 10.91 0.00
C THR A 166 -26.10 11.42 1.44
N ALA A 167 -27.32 11.71 1.89
CA ALA A 167 -27.56 12.11 3.28
C ALA A 167 -27.12 11.03 4.29
N ALA A 168 -27.34 9.75 3.97
CA ALA A 168 -26.91 8.63 4.80
C ALA A 168 -25.39 8.53 4.87
N GLU A 169 -24.69 8.77 3.76
CA GLU A 169 -23.22 8.77 3.73
C GLU A 169 -22.64 9.96 4.49
N LYS A 170 -23.24 11.15 4.37
CA LYS A 170 -22.88 12.30 5.21
C LYS A 170 -23.01 11.99 6.69
N ALA A 171 -24.09 11.30 7.10
CA ALA A 171 -24.26 10.87 8.49
C ALA A 171 -23.20 9.84 8.91
N PHE A 172 -22.86 8.89 8.03
CA PHE A 172 -21.79 7.91 8.25
C PHE A 172 -20.44 8.58 8.48
N TYR A 173 -19.99 9.43 7.54
CA TYR A 173 -18.67 10.07 7.60
C TYR A 173 -18.53 11.06 8.76
N ASN A 174 -19.63 11.71 9.15
CA ASN A 174 -19.62 12.64 10.28
C ASN A 174 -19.80 11.94 11.64
N GLY A 175 -20.32 10.71 11.65
CA GLY A 175 -20.65 9.94 12.85
C GLY A 175 -19.56 8.96 13.28
N ALA A 176 -19.85 8.23 14.37
CA ALA A 176 -18.95 7.22 14.93
C ALA A 176 -18.82 5.95 14.06
N ASP A 177 -19.75 5.72 13.13
CA ASP A 177 -19.75 4.54 12.26
C ASP A 177 -18.49 4.50 11.36
N TYR A 178 -17.97 5.66 10.94
CA TYR A 178 -16.80 5.71 10.06
C TYR A 178 -15.49 5.24 10.72
N PRO A 179 -15.01 5.86 11.83
CA PRO A 179 -13.82 5.37 12.53
C PRO A 179 -14.02 3.95 13.09
N LYS A 180 -15.25 3.61 13.52
CA LYS A 180 -15.57 2.26 13.99
C LYS A 180 -15.42 1.22 12.89
N MET A 181 -15.87 1.49 11.67
CA MET A 181 -15.71 0.57 10.54
C MET A 181 -14.22 0.30 10.26
N ILE A 182 -13.38 1.34 10.23
CA ILE A 182 -11.94 1.20 10.00
C ILE A 182 -11.32 0.29 11.08
N SER A 183 -11.62 0.56 12.36
CA SER A 183 -11.14 -0.24 13.49
C SER A 183 -11.63 -1.68 13.45
N ASP A 184 -12.93 -1.90 13.27
CA ASP A 184 -13.54 -3.24 13.25
C ASP A 184 -12.99 -4.11 12.11
N VAL A 185 -12.80 -3.53 10.92
CA VAL A 185 -12.25 -4.23 9.76
C VAL A 185 -10.77 -4.57 9.98
N ASN A 186 -9.97 -3.62 10.45
CA ASN A 186 -8.56 -3.87 10.76
C ASN A 186 -8.41 -4.98 11.80
N GLN A 187 -9.22 -4.94 12.86
CA GLN A 187 -9.25 -5.99 13.87
C GLN A 187 -9.68 -7.35 13.28
N TYR A 188 -10.71 -7.37 12.44
CA TYR A 188 -11.16 -8.61 11.78
C TYR A 188 -10.05 -9.26 10.96
N LEU A 189 -9.27 -8.47 10.21
CA LEU A 189 -8.18 -8.97 9.37
C LEU A 189 -7.00 -9.49 10.20
N VAL A 190 -6.75 -8.91 11.37
CA VAL A 190 -5.78 -9.41 12.35
C VAL A 190 -6.24 -10.76 12.95
N GLU A 191 -7.51 -10.84 13.34
CA GLU A 191 -8.09 -12.06 13.92
C GLU A 191 -8.16 -13.21 12.89
N ASN A 192 -8.24 -12.89 11.59
CA ASN A 192 -8.46 -13.84 10.51
C ASN A 192 -7.41 -13.67 9.38
N PRO A 193 -6.15 -14.07 9.60
CA PRO A 193 -5.06 -13.86 8.64
C PRO A 193 -5.20 -14.70 7.36
N PHE A 194 -6.02 -15.75 7.37
CA PHE A 194 -6.22 -16.65 6.24
C PHE A 194 -7.66 -16.57 5.73
N LEU A 195 -7.85 -15.72 4.72
CA LEU A 195 -9.13 -15.53 4.05
C LEU A 195 -9.16 -16.26 2.70
N PHE A 196 -10.34 -16.71 2.30
CA PHE A 196 -10.53 -17.33 0.99
C PHE A 196 -11.95 -17.20 0.46
N ILE A 197 -12.09 -17.40 -0.84
CA ILE A 197 -13.35 -17.77 -1.49
C ILE A 197 -13.21 -19.13 -2.16
N PRO A 198 -14.29 -19.92 -2.30
CA PRO A 198 -14.28 -21.08 -3.19
C PRO A 198 -13.95 -20.68 -4.62
N ASP A 199 -13.16 -21.47 -5.34
CA ASP A 199 -12.93 -21.24 -6.77
C ASP A 199 -14.24 -21.49 -7.54
N PRO A 200 -14.77 -20.50 -8.29
CA PRO A 200 -16.00 -20.68 -9.08
C PRO A 200 -15.93 -21.84 -10.09
N LYS A 201 -14.74 -22.27 -10.51
CA LYS A 201 -14.54 -23.38 -11.45
C LYS A 201 -14.47 -24.75 -10.74
N ASP A 202 -14.04 -24.77 -9.49
CA ASP A 202 -13.84 -25.99 -8.69
C ASP A 202 -13.98 -25.66 -7.20
N ASN A 203 -15.16 -25.87 -6.64
CA ASN A 203 -15.46 -25.52 -5.24
C ASN A 203 -14.60 -26.28 -4.20
N ALA A 204 -13.84 -27.30 -4.60
CA ALA A 204 -12.85 -27.95 -3.73
C ALA A 204 -11.58 -27.09 -3.56
N LYS A 205 -11.28 -26.21 -4.51
CA LYS A 205 -10.15 -25.29 -4.46
C LYS A 205 -10.53 -23.99 -3.75
N LYS A 206 -9.53 -23.40 -3.10
CA LYS A 206 -9.63 -22.13 -2.41
C LYS A 206 -8.80 -21.10 -3.14
N ILE A 207 -9.41 -19.95 -3.44
CA ILE A 207 -8.68 -18.75 -3.86
C ILE A 207 -8.40 -17.96 -2.60
N GLN A 208 -7.11 -17.80 -2.26
CA GLN A 208 -6.69 -16.97 -1.15
C GLN A 208 -7.11 -15.53 -1.41
N VAL A 209 -7.70 -14.91 -0.39
CA VAL A 209 -8.01 -13.49 -0.34
C VAL A 209 -7.00 -12.83 0.58
N SER A 210 -6.41 -11.71 0.15
CA SER A 210 -5.57 -10.89 1.02
C SER A 210 -6.01 -9.44 0.90
N VAL A 211 -6.32 -8.83 2.03
CA VAL A 211 -6.78 -7.45 2.13
C VAL A 211 -5.72 -6.71 2.92
N LYS A 212 -5.10 -5.71 2.29
CA LYS A 212 -4.09 -4.87 2.92
C LYS A 212 -4.65 -3.46 3.05
N PRO A 213 -5.32 -3.10 4.16
CA PRO A 213 -5.90 -1.77 4.36
C PRO A 213 -4.89 -0.75 4.91
N GLY A 214 -3.70 -1.20 5.31
CA GLY A 214 -2.65 -0.36 5.88
C GLY A 214 -2.21 0.73 4.92
N LEU A 215 -1.88 1.91 5.47
CA LEU A 215 -1.49 3.12 4.75
C LEU A 215 -0.40 2.89 3.69
N ASP A 216 0.48 1.90 3.90
CA ASP A 216 1.67 1.61 3.10
C ASP A 216 1.43 0.69 1.89
N SER A 217 0.24 0.08 1.75
CA SER A 217 -0.01 -0.91 0.69
C SER A 217 -1.40 -0.88 0.06
N ARG A 218 -2.46 -0.55 0.83
CA ARG A 218 -3.86 -0.33 0.37
C ARG A 218 -4.28 -1.08 -0.89
N SER A 219 -4.23 -2.41 -0.82
CA SER A 219 -4.53 -3.27 -1.97
C SER A 219 -5.34 -4.52 -1.58
N PHE A 220 -6.05 -5.05 -2.57
CA PHE A 220 -6.77 -6.31 -2.52
C PHE A 220 -6.13 -7.30 -3.48
N LEU A 221 -5.86 -8.52 -3.01
CA LEU A 221 -5.23 -9.57 -3.80
C LEU A 221 -6.05 -10.86 -3.77
N LEU A 222 -6.07 -11.53 -4.93
CA LEU A 222 -6.50 -12.92 -5.07
C LEU A 222 -5.30 -13.75 -5.50
N ASN A 223 -5.12 -14.91 -4.88
CA ASN A 223 -4.11 -15.87 -5.29
C ASN A 223 -4.68 -17.30 -5.33
N LEU A 224 -4.41 -18.01 -6.40
CA LEU A 224 -4.79 -19.41 -6.59
C LEU A 224 -3.52 -20.25 -6.76
N LEU A 225 -3.39 -21.29 -5.93
CA LEU A 225 -2.37 -22.31 -6.07
C LEU A 225 -2.91 -23.47 -6.91
N ASN A 226 -2.26 -23.78 -8.02
CA ASN A 226 -2.61 -24.91 -8.89
C ASN A 226 -1.36 -25.63 -9.37
N GLY A 227 -1.17 -26.89 -8.93
CA GLY A 227 -0.01 -27.70 -9.33
C GLY A 227 1.34 -27.07 -8.98
N GLY A 228 1.46 -26.42 -7.80
CA GLY A 228 2.68 -25.74 -7.36
C GLY A 228 2.88 -24.33 -7.93
N VAL A 229 2.06 -23.91 -8.90
CA VAL A 229 2.11 -22.57 -9.50
C VAL A 229 1.09 -21.67 -8.83
N ILE A 230 1.52 -20.46 -8.45
CA ILE A 230 0.65 -19.43 -7.87
C ILE A 230 0.35 -18.41 -8.96
N THR A 231 -0.95 -18.23 -9.24
CA THR A 231 -1.44 -17.16 -10.12
C THR A 231 -2.30 -16.21 -9.31
N GLY A 232 -2.19 -14.91 -9.55
CA GLY A 232 -2.94 -13.93 -8.78
C GLY A 232 -3.31 -12.69 -9.56
N GLY A 233 -4.13 -11.85 -8.92
CA GLY A 233 -4.48 -10.52 -9.37
C GLY A 233 -4.53 -9.56 -8.18
N GLU A 234 -4.14 -8.31 -8.42
CA GLU A 234 -4.10 -7.27 -7.40
C GLU A 234 -4.82 -6.02 -7.91
N VAL A 235 -5.51 -5.34 -7.01
CA VAL A 235 -6.14 -4.05 -7.29
C VAL A 235 -6.00 -3.10 -6.10
N PRO A 236 -5.69 -1.81 -6.33
CA PRO A 236 -5.75 -0.81 -5.27
C PRO A 236 -7.17 -0.72 -4.69
N LEU A 237 -7.27 -0.59 -3.38
CA LEU A 237 -8.53 -0.41 -2.66
C LEU A 237 -8.55 0.93 -1.92
N SER A 238 -9.75 1.43 -1.64
CA SER A 238 -10.02 2.59 -0.78
C SER A 238 -11.18 2.24 0.16
N PHE A 239 -11.23 2.79 1.37
CA PHE A 239 -12.41 2.62 2.23
C PHE A 239 -13.66 3.28 1.61
N SER A 240 -14.83 2.74 1.93
CA SER A 240 -16.12 3.29 1.52
C SER A 240 -17.17 2.99 2.59
N PRO A 241 -18.35 3.63 2.57
CA PRO A 241 -19.39 3.37 3.56
C PRO A 241 -19.87 1.91 3.58
N ALA A 242 -19.67 1.17 2.49
CA ALA A 242 -20.00 -0.25 2.38
C ALA A 242 -18.86 -1.20 2.81
N GLY A 243 -17.64 -0.70 3.05
CA GLY A 243 -16.43 -1.48 3.26
C GLY A 243 -15.28 -0.93 2.42
N PHE A 244 -15.00 -1.54 1.27
CA PHE A 244 -13.93 -1.15 0.36
C PHE A 244 -14.39 -1.04 -1.09
N ARG A 245 -13.92 0.01 -1.76
CA ARG A 245 -14.04 0.22 -3.20
C ARG A 245 -12.73 -0.17 -3.88
N PHE A 246 -12.80 -0.90 -4.98
CA PHE A 246 -11.64 -1.13 -5.85
C PHE A 246 -11.49 0.01 -6.84
N ARG A 247 -10.24 0.36 -7.19
CA ARG A 247 -9.96 1.38 -8.21
C ARG A 247 -10.68 1.09 -9.52
N ASN A 248 -10.55 -0.15 -9.97
CA ASN A 248 -11.22 -0.71 -11.13
C ASN A 248 -11.73 -2.11 -10.77
N PRO A 249 -12.68 -2.68 -11.52
CA PRO A 249 -12.98 -4.11 -11.42
C PRO A 249 -11.71 -4.96 -11.57
N LEU A 250 -11.51 -5.90 -10.65
CA LEU A 250 -10.45 -6.89 -10.75
C LEU A 250 -10.97 -8.10 -11.54
N SER A 251 -10.48 -8.27 -12.76
CA SER A 251 -10.71 -9.49 -13.54
C SER A 251 -9.74 -10.58 -13.07
N PHE A 252 -10.28 -11.69 -12.57
CA PHE A 252 -9.48 -12.85 -12.20
C PHE A 252 -10.24 -14.13 -12.54
N GLN A 253 -9.54 -15.05 -13.22
CA GLN A 253 -10.16 -16.24 -13.83
C GLN A 253 -11.27 -15.83 -14.82
N THR A 254 -12.52 -16.21 -14.55
CA THR A 254 -13.69 -15.88 -15.37
C THR A 254 -14.63 -14.88 -14.68
N ALA A 255 -14.24 -14.34 -13.53
CA ALA A 255 -15.06 -13.46 -12.72
C ALA A 255 -14.48 -12.03 -12.69
N ASN A 256 -15.38 -11.06 -12.57
CA ASN A 256 -15.04 -9.66 -12.31
C ASN A 256 -15.47 -9.31 -10.89
N PHE A 257 -14.51 -8.92 -10.06
CA PHE A 257 -14.72 -8.51 -8.68
C PHE A 257 -14.77 -6.98 -8.63
N LEU A 258 -15.81 -6.43 -8.04
CA LEU A 258 -16.18 -5.01 -8.14
C LEU A 258 -15.86 -4.22 -6.86
N SER A 259 -16.13 -4.82 -5.70
CA SER A 259 -15.90 -4.25 -4.38
C SER A 259 -15.79 -5.34 -3.32
N LEU A 260 -15.36 -4.94 -2.13
CA LEU A 260 -15.32 -5.80 -0.95
C LEU A 260 -16.11 -5.14 0.17
N ASP A 261 -17.29 -5.67 0.46
CA ASP A 261 -18.20 -5.11 1.45
C ASP A 261 -17.93 -5.67 2.85
N TRP A 262 -18.09 -4.83 3.85
CA TRP A 262 -18.06 -5.17 5.27
C TRP A 262 -19.48 -5.22 5.83
N ASP A 263 -19.90 -6.40 6.29
CA ASP A 263 -21.13 -6.57 7.05
C ASP A 263 -20.85 -6.38 8.54
N LYS A 264 -21.20 -5.20 9.06
CA LYS A 264 -20.95 -4.84 10.46
C LYS A 264 -21.69 -5.72 11.47
N SER A 265 -22.88 -6.24 11.11
CA SER A 265 -23.71 -7.03 12.01
C SER A 265 -23.21 -8.47 12.09
N ALA A 266 -22.83 -9.05 10.95
CA ALA A 266 -22.30 -10.40 10.89
C ALA A 266 -20.80 -10.48 11.19
N ARG A 267 -20.08 -9.35 11.19
CA ARG A 267 -18.60 -9.26 11.18
C ARG A 267 -18.00 -10.13 10.07
N LYS A 268 -18.45 -9.90 8.83
CA LYS A 268 -18.05 -10.68 7.66
C LYS A 268 -17.73 -9.79 6.47
N LEU A 269 -16.80 -10.28 5.64
CA LEU A 269 -16.47 -9.68 4.36
C LEU A 269 -17.21 -10.39 3.21
N PHE A 270 -17.60 -9.61 2.21
CA PHE A 270 -18.27 -10.12 1.02
C PHE A 270 -17.72 -9.48 -0.24
N LEU A 271 -17.33 -10.30 -1.22
CA LEU A 271 -16.96 -9.82 -2.53
C LEU A 271 -18.19 -9.65 -3.40
N ASN A 272 -18.36 -8.45 -3.95
CA ASN A 272 -19.35 -8.22 -4.99
C ASN A 272 -18.75 -8.53 -6.35
N THR A 273 -19.48 -9.30 -7.14
CA THR A 273 -19.10 -9.70 -8.49
C THR A 273 -20.21 -9.33 -9.47
N SER A 274 -19.93 -9.40 -10.77
CA SER A 274 -20.98 -9.29 -11.79
C SER A 274 -22.07 -10.37 -11.69
N GLY A 275 -21.78 -11.50 -11.04
CA GLY A 275 -22.70 -12.63 -10.84
C GLY A 275 -23.41 -12.65 -9.47
N GLY A 276 -23.21 -11.63 -8.64
CA GLY A 276 -23.75 -11.55 -7.29
C GLY A 276 -22.70 -11.45 -6.20
N ARG A 277 -23.11 -11.69 -4.96
CA ARG A 277 -22.29 -11.50 -3.75
C ARG A 277 -21.75 -12.83 -3.24
N VAL A 278 -20.46 -12.89 -2.91
CA VAL A 278 -19.75 -14.09 -2.43
C VAL A 278 -19.17 -13.80 -1.04
N GLU A 279 -19.47 -14.65 -0.05
CA GLU A 279 -18.86 -14.54 1.28
C GLU A 279 -17.36 -14.86 1.24
N VAL A 280 -16.55 -13.99 1.82
CA VAL A 280 -15.13 -14.27 2.11
C VAL A 280 -15.05 -15.06 3.41
N LYS A 281 -14.61 -16.30 3.30
CA LYS A 281 -14.52 -17.25 4.42
C LYS A 281 -13.17 -17.17 5.11
N THR A 282 -13.14 -17.56 6.37
CA THR A 282 -11.93 -17.64 7.20
C THR A 282 -11.44 -19.08 7.29
N SER A 283 -10.13 -19.25 7.47
CA SER A 283 -9.46 -20.55 7.62
C SER A 283 -8.54 -20.50 8.83
N THR A 284 -8.43 -21.61 9.56
CA THR A 284 -7.47 -21.75 10.67
C THR A 284 -6.07 -22.12 10.19
N SER A 285 -5.93 -22.48 8.91
CA SER A 285 -4.67 -22.82 8.25
C SER A 285 -4.47 -21.98 7.00
N ALA A 286 -3.21 -21.72 6.65
CA ALA A 286 -2.84 -20.97 5.46
C ALA A 286 -3.40 -21.60 4.19
N ILE A 287 -3.89 -20.76 3.28
CA ILE A 287 -4.41 -21.19 1.97
C ILE A 287 -3.25 -21.54 1.03
N ILE A 288 -2.20 -20.72 1.06
CA ILE A 288 -0.93 -20.97 0.39
C ILE A 288 0.14 -21.18 1.47
N PRO A 289 0.80 -22.35 1.50
CA PRO A 289 1.89 -22.62 2.45
C PRO A 289 3.07 -21.65 2.27
N LEU A 290 3.65 -21.18 3.39
CA LEU A 290 4.77 -20.23 3.37
C LEU A 290 5.98 -20.76 2.60
N HIS A 291 6.24 -22.08 2.64
CA HIS A 291 7.39 -22.67 1.95
C HIS A 291 7.34 -22.52 0.42
N LEU A 292 6.15 -22.29 -0.16
CA LEU A 292 6.02 -22.00 -1.59
C LEU A 292 6.36 -20.54 -1.92
N LEU A 293 6.18 -19.64 -0.95
CA LEU A 293 6.33 -18.19 -1.07
C LEU A 293 7.72 -17.69 -0.65
N ILE A 294 8.35 -18.33 0.33
CA ILE A 294 9.65 -17.92 0.87
C ILE A 294 10.76 -17.99 -0.19
N GLY A 295 11.62 -16.98 -0.22
CA GLY A 295 12.62 -16.73 -1.25
C GLY A 295 12.09 -16.21 -2.59
N THR A 296 10.80 -15.83 -2.66
CA THR A 296 10.18 -15.17 -3.83
C THR A 296 9.30 -13.98 -3.42
N ALA A 297 8.08 -14.24 -2.95
CA ALA A 297 7.12 -13.21 -2.54
C ALA A 297 7.40 -12.66 -1.14
N ALA A 298 8.02 -13.47 -0.27
CA ALA A 298 8.72 -13.01 0.92
C ALA A 298 10.16 -13.53 0.81
N SER A 299 11.13 -12.69 1.10
CA SER A 299 12.56 -12.99 0.94
C SER A 299 13.22 -13.37 2.25
N SER A 300 12.77 -12.86 3.39
CA SER A 300 13.46 -13.11 4.66
C SER A 300 12.58 -13.12 5.89
N PHE A 301 13.15 -13.67 6.98
CA PHE A 301 12.66 -13.50 8.34
C PHE A 301 13.52 -12.44 9.03
N GLY A 302 12.95 -11.27 9.30
CA GLY A 302 13.61 -10.21 10.07
C GLY A 302 13.34 -10.36 11.56
N ILE A 303 14.41 -10.39 12.37
CA ILE A 303 14.32 -10.46 13.84
C ILE A 303 14.99 -9.23 14.45
N PRO A 304 14.29 -8.44 15.28
CA PRO A 304 14.86 -7.23 15.87
C PRO A 304 16.13 -7.49 16.68
N GLY A 305 17.15 -6.65 16.50
CA GLY A 305 18.41 -6.70 17.28
C GLY A 305 18.20 -6.60 18.80
N SER A 306 17.13 -5.93 19.20
CA SER A 306 16.73 -5.71 20.60
C SER A 306 16.19 -6.97 21.26
N THR A 307 15.11 -7.54 20.74
CA THR A 307 14.41 -8.68 21.36
C THR A 307 13.82 -9.59 20.28
N PRO A 308 13.99 -10.92 20.39
CA PRO A 308 13.27 -11.87 19.54
C PRO A 308 11.75 -11.68 19.62
N LEU A 309 11.05 -12.01 18.54
CA LEU A 309 9.60 -11.82 18.45
C LEU A 309 8.83 -12.93 19.17
N PRO A 310 7.56 -12.67 19.56
CA PRO A 310 6.68 -13.69 20.13
C PRO A 310 6.61 -14.95 19.27
N GLY A 311 6.49 -16.11 19.91
CA GLY A 311 6.44 -17.42 19.26
C GLY A 311 7.80 -18.08 19.01
N SER A 312 8.91 -17.37 19.27
CA SER A 312 10.25 -17.96 19.29
C SER A 312 10.46 -18.82 20.55
N SER A 313 11.21 -19.91 20.43
CA SER A 313 11.53 -20.81 21.55
C SER A 313 12.56 -20.24 22.52
N ASP A 314 12.50 -20.67 23.79
CA ASP A 314 13.49 -20.32 24.82
C ASP A 314 14.92 -20.68 24.40
N SER A 315 15.11 -21.81 23.73
CA SER A 315 16.44 -22.25 23.26
C SER A 315 17.02 -21.32 22.21
N PHE A 316 16.19 -20.86 21.25
CA PHE A 316 16.60 -19.86 20.27
C PHE A 316 16.88 -18.51 20.93
N ILE A 317 16.00 -18.06 21.84
CA ILE A 317 16.16 -16.79 22.56
C ILE A 317 17.46 -16.76 23.37
N ALA A 318 17.79 -17.85 24.06
CA ALA A 318 19.05 -17.99 24.80
C ALA A 318 20.27 -17.95 23.87
N GLY A 319 20.22 -18.63 22.73
CA GLY A 319 21.27 -18.58 21.71
C GLY A 319 21.45 -17.19 21.12
N TYR A 320 20.34 -16.54 20.75
CA TYR A 320 20.32 -15.18 20.22
C TYR A 320 20.96 -14.16 21.18
N ASN A 321 20.58 -14.21 22.46
CA ASN A 321 21.16 -13.35 23.48
C ASN A 321 22.65 -13.65 23.72
N SER A 322 23.09 -14.89 23.58
CA SER A 322 24.50 -15.26 23.68
C SER A 322 25.35 -14.64 22.54
N VAL A 323 24.80 -14.58 21.32
CA VAL A 323 25.46 -13.87 20.20
C VAL A 323 25.56 -12.38 20.47
N LYS A 324 24.51 -11.77 21.04
CA LYS A 324 24.54 -10.36 21.46
C LYS A 324 25.63 -10.09 22.50
N THR A 325 25.75 -10.95 23.50
CA THR A 325 26.81 -10.84 24.51
C THR A 325 28.20 -10.95 23.88
N ALA A 326 28.39 -11.89 22.94
CA ALA A 326 29.65 -12.01 22.20
C ALA A 326 29.96 -10.75 21.38
N ALA A 327 28.97 -10.19 20.67
CA ALA A 327 29.11 -8.95 19.92
C ALA A 327 29.44 -7.74 20.82
N ALA A 328 28.82 -7.64 22.00
CA ALA A 328 29.10 -6.60 22.98
C ALA A 328 30.55 -6.62 23.47
N GLY A 329 31.20 -7.80 23.49
CA GLY A 329 32.64 -7.95 23.80
C GLY A 329 33.57 -7.19 22.83
N PHE A 330 33.08 -6.78 21.66
CA PHE A 330 33.78 -5.92 20.71
C PHE A 330 33.45 -4.42 20.89
N ASN A 331 32.87 -4.03 22.03
CA ASN A 331 32.35 -2.67 22.26
C ASN A 331 31.37 -2.22 21.16
N SER A 332 30.49 -3.13 20.74
CA SER A 332 29.59 -2.93 19.60
C SER A 332 28.13 -3.13 19.97
N THR A 333 27.23 -2.54 19.18
CA THR A 333 25.82 -2.92 19.12
C THR A 333 25.53 -3.71 17.85
N ILE A 334 24.41 -4.41 17.81
CA ILE A 334 23.99 -5.19 16.63
C ILE A 334 22.76 -4.57 15.97
N SER A 335 22.67 -4.70 14.65
CA SER A 335 21.44 -4.47 13.89
C SER A 335 20.45 -5.62 14.07
N ASP A 336 19.29 -5.49 13.43
CA ASP A 336 18.39 -6.62 13.19
C ASP A 336 19.11 -7.77 12.49
N PHE A 337 18.70 -8.98 12.83
CA PHE A 337 19.06 -10.18 12.09
C PHE A 337 18.14 -10.34 10.89
N SER A 338 18.73 -10.74 9.77
CA SER A 338 18.02 -11.16 8.58
C SER A 338 18.35 -12.62 8.29
N PHE A 339 17.31 -13.42 8.03
CA PHE A 339 17.41 -14.81 7.59
C PHE A 339 16.83 -14.88 6.18
N ASP A 340 17.68 -14.62 5.19
CA ASP A 340 17.32 -14.40 3.80
C ASP A 340 17.34 -15.71 3.01
N PHE A 341 16.27 -15.98 2.26
CA PHE A 341 16.14 -17.07 1.31
C PHE A 341 16.24 -16.51 -0.11
N ASN A 342 17.03 -17.18 -0.95
CA ASN A 342 17.01 -16.93 -2.38
C ASN A 342 16.58 -18.21 -3.10
N LYS A 343 15.37 -18.22 -3.67
CA LYS A 343 14.82 -19.41 -4.34
C LYS A 343 15.55 -19.76 -5.64
N ASN A 344 16.04 -18.75 -6.36
CA ASN A 344 16.71 -18.91 -7.64
C ASN A 344 18.15 -19.40 -7.46
N ALA A 345 18.90 -18.75 -6.55
CA ALA A 345 20.28 -19.11 -6.26
C ALA A 345 20.41 -20.33 -5.33
N LYS A 346 19.31 -20.75 -4.68
CA LYS A 346 19.30 -21.81 -3.65
C LYS A 346 20.23 -21.53 -2.48
N THR A 347 20.32 -20.26 -2.09
CA THR A 347 21.12 -19.81 -0.95
C THR A 347 20.26 -19.35 0.21
N PHE A 348 20.77 -19.56 1.41
CA PHE A 348 20.20 -19.08 2.67
C PHE A 348 21.28 -18.30 3.43
N VAL A 349 20.98 -17.06 3.81
CA VAL A 349 21.95 -16.16 4.41
C VAL A 349 21.43 -15.65 5.75
N ILE A 350 22.22 -15.85 6.80
CA ILE A 350 21.99 -15.20 8.09
C ILE A 350 22.94 -14.00 8.15
N SER A 351 22.39 -12.79 8.31
CA SER A 351 23.19 -11.57 8.34
C SER A 351 22.75 -10.55 9.39
N PHE A 352 23.72 -9.81 9.91
CA PHE A 352 23.53 -8.63 10.76
C PHE A 352 24.82 -7.78 10.75
N THR A 353 24.76 -6.57 11.29
CA THR A 353 25.88 -5.63 11.32
C THR A 353 26.24 -5.26 12.76
N LEU A 354 27.54 -5.21 13.06
CA LEU A 354 28.08 -4.63 14.28
C LEU A 354 28.35 -3.14 14.06
N ASN A 355 27.88 -2.30 14.96
CA ASN A 355 28.20 -0.87 15.00
C ASN A 355 29.20 -0.60 16.14
N GLN A 356 30.43 -0.23 15.77
CA GLN A 356 31.49 0.18 16.68
C GLN A 356 31.74 1.67 16.51
N GLN A 357 31.05 2.50 17.32
CA GLN A 357 31.21 3.95 17.31
C GLN A 357 31.04 4.59 15.92
N GLY A 358 30.08 4.09 15.13
CA GLY A 358 29.79 4.56 13.77
C GLY A 358 30.43 3.72 12.66
N ASN A 359 31.39 2.85 12.97
CA ASN A 359 31.95 1.90 11.99
C ASN A 359 31.10 0.64 11.92
N LEU A 360 30.71 0.26 10.70
CA LEU A 360 29.81 -0.86 10.44
C LEU A 360 30.59 -2.08 9.94
N PHE A 361 30.44 -3.22 10.60
CA PHE A 361 31.06 -4.49 10.24
C PHE A 361 30.00 -5.57 10.02
N ALA A 362 29.89 -6.06 8.78
CA ALA A 362 28.95 -7.12 8.45
C ALA A 362 29.38 -8.48 9.02
N ALA A 363 28.45 -9.20 9.64
CA ALA A 363 28.55 -10.61 9.95
C ALA A 363 27.61 -11.39 9.02
N VAL A 364 28.16 -12.26 8.18
CA VAL A 364 27.41 -12.96 7.13
C VAL A 364 27.72 -14.45 7.18
N TYR A 365 26.68 -15.27 7.24
CA TYR A 365 26.76 -16.73 7.24
C TYR A 365 25.89 -17.29 6.12
N THR A 366 26.53 -17.75 5.05
CA THR A 366 25.86 -18.23 3.83
C THR A 366 25.85 -19.73 3.79
N TYR A 367 24.71 -20.31 3.42
CA TYR A 367 24.51 -21.72 3.13
C TYR A 367 23.94 -21.88 1.72
N ASP A 368 24.23 -23.01 1.10
CA ASP A 368 23.36 -23.59 0.07
C ASP A 368 22.22 -24.35 0.75
N TYR A 369 21.06 -24.45 0.11
CA TYR A 369 19.96 -25.26 0.61
C TYR A 369 19.27 -26.11 -0.46
N THR A 370 18.72 -27.23 -0.01
CA THR A 370 17.74 -28.03 -0.76
C THR A 370 16.37 -27.92 -0.10
N GLN A 371 15.31 -28.06 -0.90
CA GLN A 371 13.93 -28.00 -0.45
C GLN A 371 13.13 -29.13 -1.08
N THR A 372 12.42 -29.91 -0.26
CA THR A 372 11.48 -30.93 -0.75
C THR A 372 10.15 -30.29 -1.20
N GLU A 373 9.32 -31.03 -1.94
CA GLU A 373 7.99 -30.55 -2.34
C GLU A 373 7.08 -30.21 -1.15
N ASN A 374 7.30 -30.86 0.00
CA ASN A 374 6.55 -30.61 1.24
C ASN A 374 7.12 -29.45 2.08
N GLY A 375 8.14 -28.74 1.57
CA GLY A 375 8.71 -27.59 2.26
C GLY A 375 9.71 -27.92 3.36
N GLU A 376 10.42 -29.05 3.24
CA GLU A 376 11.51 -29.38 4.17
C GLU A 376 12.85 -28.87 3.62
N PHE A 377 13.52 -28.03 4.41
CA PHE A 377 14.76 -27.36 4.06
C PHE A 377 15.97 -28.04 4.71
N LYS A 378 17.00 -28.31 3.93
CA LYS A 378 18.30 -28.78 4.41
C LYS A 378 19.40 -27.84 3.97
N PHE A 379 20.25 -27.41 4.90
CA PHE A 379 21.33 -26.46 4.64
C PHE A 379 22.69 -27.17 4.61
N SER A 380 23.61 -26.64 3.81
CA SER A 380 24.97 -27.18 3.68
C SER A 380 25.95 -26.09 3.21
N GLY A 381 27.25 -26.38 3.30
CA GLY A 381 28.27 -25.50 2.72
C GLY A 381 28.40 -24.15 3.43
N LEU A 382 28.34 -24.11 4.78
CA LEU A 382 28.47 -22.85 5.54
C LEU A 382 29.76 -22.09 5.16
N ILE A 383 29.59 -20.84 4.75
CA ILE A 383 30.67 -19.86 4.58
C ILE A 383 30.41 -18.66 5.49
N ALA A 384 31.36 -18.38 6.39
CA ALA A 384 31.37 -17.17 7.20
C ALA A 384 32.20 -16.07 6.52
N SER A 385 31.63 -14.89 6.34
CA SER A 385 32.26 -13.77 5.65
C SER A 385 31.87 -12.41 6.24
N GLY A 386 32.39 -11.33 5.65
CA GLY A 386 32.28 -9.98 6.20
C GLY A 386 33.31 -9.68 7.29
N GLY A 387 33.34 -8.42 7.74
CA GLY A 387 34.33 -7.96 8.72
C GLY A 387 34.15 -8.57 10.13
N ALA A 388 32.94 -9.00 10.48
CA ALA A 388 32.62 -9.57 11.79
C ALA A 388 32.24 -11.06 11.75
N GLY A 389 31.91 -11.63 10.58
CA GLY A 389 31.41 -13.00 10.46
C GLY A 389 32.39 -14.06 10.97
N PRO A 390 33.65 -14.10 10.48
CA PRO A 390 34.64 -15.06 10.98
C PRO A 390 34.92 -14.92 12.49
N ALA A 391 34.91 -13.70 13.02
CA ALA A 391 35.16 -13.43 14.44
C ALA A 391 34.02 -13.93 15.35
N LEU A 392 32.77 -13.84 14.91
CA LEU A 392 31.60 -14.29 15.66
C LEU A 392 31.19 -15.74 15.38
N LEU A 393 31.84 -16.42 14.43
CA LEU A 393 31.52 -17.78 14.04
C LEU A 393 31.44 -18.76 15.23
N PRO A 394 32.36 -18.76 16.23
CA PRO A 394 32.23 -19.67 17.38
C PRO A 394 30.95 -19.44 18.19
N ALA A 395 30.58 -18.18 18.44
CA ALA A 395 29.37 -17.83 19.17
C ALA A 395 28.12 -18.20 18.36
N MET A 396 28.12 -17.95 17.06
CA MET A 396 27.00 -18.30 16.17
C MET A 396 26.81 -19.81 16.04
N ARG A 397 27.90 -20.60 15.98
CA ARG A 397 27.83 -22.07 15.99
C ARG A 397 27.20 -22.61 17.27
N ALA A 398 27.65 -22.12 18.43
CA ALA A 398 27.09 -22.51 19.71
C ALA A 398 25.61 -22.11 19.84
N ALA A 399 25.24 -20.94 19.33
CA ALA A 399 23.89 -20.41 19.45
C ALA A 399 22.86 -21.06 18.51
N MET A 400 23.21 -21.24 17.23
CA MET A 400 22.23 -21.65 16.21
C MET A 400 22.79 -22.38 14.99
N LEU A 401 24.01 -22.05 14.51
CA LEU A 401 24.49 -22.61 13.23
C LEU A 401 24.68 -24.12 13.28
N ASN A 402 25.02 -24.70 14.43
CA ASN A 402 25.07 -26.16 14.56
C ASN A 402 23.70 -26.83 14.33
N ARG A 403 22.57 -26.13 14.55
CA ARG A 403 21.25 -26.65 14.18
C ARG A 403 21.07 -26.58 12.67
N PHE A 404 21.39 -25.45 12.04
CA PHE A 404 21.32 -25.32 10.57
C PHE A 404 22.22 -26.35 9.84
N ASP A 405 23.39 -26.66 10.37
CA ASP A 405 24.30 -27.66 9.80
C ASP A 405 23.75 -29.10 9.84
N ASN A 406 22.93 -29.45 10.85
CA ASN A 406 22.60 -30.84 11.16
C ASN A 406 21.12 -31.18 11.03
N ASP A 407 20.24 -30.20 11.21
CA ASP A 407 18.80 -30.42 11.27
C ASP A 407 18.16 -30.14 9.90
N THR A 408 16.91 -30.54 9.78
CA THR A 408 15.99 -30.27 8.68
C THR A 408 14.94 -29.32 9.21
N PHE A 409 14.58 -28.31 8.44
CA PHE A 409 13.67 -27.27 8.90
C PHE A 409 12.38 -27.21 8.09
N THR A 410 11.30 -26.85 8.76
CA THR A 410 10.04 -26.47 8.11
C THR A 410 9.77 -25.00 8.36
N VAL A 411 9.11 -24.34 7.41
CA VAL A 411 8.62 -22.97 7.57
C VAL A 411 7.09 -22.94 7.54
N ASP A 412 6.50 -22.14 8.43
CA ASP A 412 5.07 -21.94 8.54
C ASP A 412 4.78 -20.52 9.03
N TYR A 413 3.50 -20.16 9.18
CA TYR A 413 3.08 -18.90 9.76
C TYR A 413 2.90 -18.99 11.27
N TYR A 414 3.10 -17.86 11.95
CA TYR A 414 2.75 -17.67 13.35
C TYR A 414 1.89 -16.40 13.48
N ASN A 415 0.65 -16.57 13.92
CA ASN A 415 -0.26 -15.45 14.15
C ASN A 415 -0.04 -14.87 15.55
N ASP A 416 0.67 -13.74 15.64
CA ASP A 416 0.81 -13.00 16.88
C ASP A 416 -0.41 -12.10 17.08
N LEU A 417 -1.43 -12.65 17.74
CA LEU A 417 -2.66 -11.93 18.08
C LEU A 417 -2.43 -10.74 19.01
N THR A 418 -1.33 -10.71 19.77
CA THR A 418 -1.03 -9.62 20.71
C THR A 418 -0.62 -8.36 19.97
N THR A 419 0.21 -8.50 18.94
CA THR A 419 0.69 -7.38 18.12
C THR A 419 -0.09 -7.22 16.82
N GLY A 420 -0.99 -8.15 16.52
CA GLY A 420 -1.76 -8.24 15.29
C GLY A 420 -0.91 -8.54 14.05
N ARG A 421 0.21 -9.23 14.23
CA ARG A 421 1.17 -9.49 13.15
C ARG A 421 1.16 -10.96 12.74
N LEU A 422 1.09 -11.20 11.44
CA LEU A 422 1.40 -12.51 10.88
C LEU A 422 2.91 -12.61 10.66
N LEU A 423 3.57 -13.42 11.47
CA LEU A 423 5.00 -13.69 11.38
C LEU A 423 5.25 -14.97 10.59
N GLY A 424 6.47 -15.08 10.06
CA GLY A 424 7.00 -16.36 9.63
C GLY A 424 7.58 -17.11 10.83
N LYS A 425 7.50 -18.43 10.84
CA LYS A 425 8.09 -19.33 11.82
C LYS A 425 8.92 -20.39 11.13
N MET A 426 10.12 -20.63 11.65
CA MET A 426 10.99 -21.71 11.21
C MET A 426 11.27 -22.65 12.38
N THR A 427 11.13 -23.96 12.16
CA THR A 427 11.21 -25.00 13.21
C THR A 427 12.13 -26.12 12.78
N SER A 428 13.05 -26.53 13.65
CA SER A 428 13.85 -27.75 13.45
C SER A 428 12.96 -28.99 13.64
N LYS A 429 13.07 -29.96 12.72
CA LYS A 429 12.33 -31.23 12.82
C LYS A 429 12.93 -32.17 13.86
N GLU A 430 14.25 -32.22 13.92
CA GLU A 430 15.02 -33.08 14.83
C GLU A 430 14.99 -32.53 16.26
N GLN A 431 14.88 -31.20 16.42
CA GLN A 431 14.80 -30.51 17.70
C GLN A 431 13.68 -29.45 17.69
N PRO A 432 12.39 -29.85 17.81
CA PRO A 432 11.26 -28.90 17.76
C PRO A 432 11.30 -27.79 18.81
N GLY A 433 12.02 -28.02 19.92
CA GLY A 433 12.32 -27.00 20.94
C GLY A 433 13.25 -25.88 20.47
N PHE A 434 13.83 -25.98 19.26
CA PHE A 434 14.54 -24.93 18.55
C PHE A 434 13.72 -24.42 17.37
N ASN A 435 13.05 -23.29 17.59
CA ASN A 435 12.30 -22.57 16.58
C ASN A 435 12.36 -21.06 16.83
N PHE A 436 12.14 -20.29 15.76
CA PHE A 436 12.12 -18.84 15.81
C PHE A 436 11.06 -18.26 14.88
N THR A 437 10.62 -17.06 15.23
CA THR A 437 9.69 -16.25 14.45
C THR A 437 10.37 -14.98 13.95
N GLY A 438 9.91 -14.47 12.81
CA GLY A 438 10.44 -13.25 12.20
C GLY A 438 9.38 -12.52 11.38
N VAL A 439 9.57 -11.21 11.22
CA VAL A 439 8.77 -10.41 10.27
C VAL A 439 9.11 -10.88 8.87
N LEU A 440 8.09 -11.23 8.07
CA LEU A 440 8.27 -11.56 6.66
C LEU A 440 8.55 -10.27 5.88
N ARG A 441 9.68 -10.22 5.17
CA ARG A 441 10.12 -9.06 4.38
C ARG A 441 10.19 -9.35 2.90
#